data_AF-A0AAN8IGK4-F1
#
_entry.id   AF-A0AAN8IGK4-F1
#
_cell.length_a   1.000
_cell.length_b   1.000
_cell.length_c   1.000
_cell.angle_alpha   90.00
_cell.angle_beta   90.00
_cell.angle_gamma   90.00
#
_symmetry.space_group_name_H-M   'P 1'
#
loop_
_entity.id
_entity.type
_entity.pdbx_description
1 polymer ?
#
loop_
_entity_poly.entity_id
_entity_poly.type
_entity_poly.pdbx_seq_one_letter_code
_entity_poly.pdbx_strand_id
1 'polypeptide(L)'
;VTFPIYKYSRVELLELCDSYANVFLCANMDNIRECIKDELKARNSPKSITEPFLAQVRFAQDHLGYICSPQNIQRFMNHYDCIMEQEAMGRGNCRRHIMGEAVPGKDEVSHHAD
;
A
#
# COMPACT_ATOMS: atom_id res chain seq x y z
N VAL A 1 4.17 3.55 -8.86
CA VAL A 1 5.04 3.09 -7.74
C VAL A 1 4.45 1.81 -7.20
N THR A 2 5.23 0.73 -7.17
CA THR A 2 4.80 -0.54 -6.56
C THR A 2 5.25 -0.54 -5.11
N PHE A 3 4.33 -0.64 -4.15
CA PHE A 3 4.73 -0.80 -2.74
C PHE A 3 5.40 -2.16 -2.55
N PRO A 4 6.65 -2.23 -2.08
CA PRO A 4 7.42 -3.47 -2.04
C PRO A 4 7.02 -4.31 -0.81
N ILE A 5 5.81 -4.85 -0.84
CA ILE A 5 5.18 -5.47 0.34
C ILE A 5 5.98 -6.66 0.88
N TYR A 6 6.69 -7.39 0.01
CA TYR A 6 7.51 -8.52 0.41
C TYR A 6 8.89 -8.15 0.98
N LYS A 7 9.29 -6.86 0.96
CA LYS A 7 10.52 -6.42 1.65
C LYS A 7 10.38 -6.42 3.17
N TYR A 8 9.16 -6.25 3.65
CA TYR A 8 8.85 -6.28 5.07
C TYR A 8 8.85 -7.73 5.56
N SER A 9 9.37 -7.93 6.76
CA SER A 9 9.19 -9.18 7.48
C SER A 9 7.71 -9.42 7.77
N ARG A 10 7.37 -10.67 8.04
CA ARG A 10 6.02 -11.06 8.45
C ARG A 10 5.49 -10.22 9.61
N VAL A 11 6.35 -9.94 10.60
CA VAL A 11 6.00 -9.16 11.79
C VAL A 11 5.71 -7.71 11.41
N GLU A 12 6.60 -7.08 10.64
CA GLU A 12 6.40 -5.69 10.18
C GLU A 12 5.13 -5.55 9.33
N LEU A 13 4.76 -6.54 8.53
CA LEU A 13 3.50 -6.53 7.77
C LEU A 13 2.27 -6.61 8.66
N LEU A 14 2.33 -7.44 9.71
CA LEU A 14 1.24 -7.53 10.68
C LEU A 14 1.10 -6.21 11.46
N GLU A 15 2.21 -5.61 11.89
CA GLU A 15 2.22 -4.29 12.56
C GLU A 15 1.68 -3.18 11.64
N LEU A 16 2.01 -3.21 10.34
CA LEU A 16 1.43 -2.33 9.33
C LEU A 16 -0.07 -2.54 9.19
N CYS A 17 -0.54 -3.79 9.20
CA CYS A 17 -1.97 -4.10 9.15
C CYS A 17 -2.72 -3.66 10.41
N ASP A 18 -2.11 -3.82 11.58
CA ASP A 18 -2.68 -3.34 12.85
C ASP A 18 -2.74 -1.82 12.87
N SER A 19 -1.68 -1.14 12.41
CA SER A 19 -1.65 0.31 12.28
C SER A 19 -2.71 0.80 11.29
N TYR A 20 -2.85 0.13 10.15
CA TYR A 20 -3.88 0.42 9.16
C TYR A 20 -5.28 0.26 9.76
N ALA A 21 -5.57 -0.87 10.42
CA ALA A 21 -6.85 -1.13 11.05
C ALA A 21 -7.15 -0.08 12.15
N ASN A 22 -6.16 0.27 12.97
CA ASN A 22 -6.30 1.27 14.03
C ASN A 22 -6.71 2.64 13.49
N VAL A 23 -6.20 3.06 12.33
CA VAL A 23 -6.64 4.33 11.72
C VAL A 23 -8.16 4.34 11.48
N PHE A 24 -8.74 3.24 10.98
CA PHE A 24 -10.18 3.12 10.75
C PHE A 24 -11.01 2.78 11.99
N LEU A 25 -10.38 2.32 13.06
CA LEU A 25 -11.03 2.17 14.37
C LEU A 25 -11.06 3.50 15.12
N CYS A 26 -10.01 4.32 15.00
CA CYS A 26 -9.92 5.65 15.61
C CYS A 26 -10.87 6.66 14.96
N ALA A 27 -11.04 6.58 13.64
CA ALA A 27 -12.03 7.36 12.91
C ALA A 27 -12.89 6.40 12.09
N ASN A 28 -14.21 6.42 12.32
CA ASN A 28 -15.16 5.59 11.57
C ASN A 28 -14.85 5.61 10.06
N MET A 29 -14.95 4.45 9.39
CA MET A 29 -14.72 4.27 7.95
C MET A 29 -15.42 5.34 7.11
N ASP A 30 -16.61 5.79 7.52
CA ASP A 30 -17.38 6.81 6.82
C ASP A 30 -16.73 8.20 6.93
N ASN A 31 -16.17 8.54 8.10
CA ASN A 31 -15.45 9.81 8.31
C ASN A 31 -14.17 9.85 7.47
N ILE A 32 -13.41 8.74 7.43
CA ILE A 32 -12.21 8.66 6.58
C ILE A 32 -12.59 8.68 5.09
N ARG A 33 -13.69 8.03 4.70
CA ARG A 33 -14.19 8.09 3.32
C ARG A 33 -14.65 9.48 2.92
N GLU A 34 -15.24 10.25 3.84
CA GLU A 34 -15.54 11.67 3.59
C GLU A 34 -14.27 12.48 3.38
N CYS A 35 -13.22 12.26 4.18
CA CYS A 35 -11.91 12.85 3.94
C CYS A 35 -11.40 12.56 2.52
N ILE A 36 -11.53 11.31 2.05
CA ILE A 36 -11.12 10.91 0.68
C ILE A 36 -12.03 11.51 -0.41
N LYS A 37 -13.35 11.64 -0.16
CA LYS A 37 -14.33 12.12 -1.15
C LYS A 37 -14.29 13.63 -1.36
N ASP A 38 -13.98 14.41 -0.33
CA ASP A 38 -13.94 15.87 -0.44
C ASP A 38 -12.78 16.37 -1.34
N GLU A 39 -11.72 15.58 -1.52
CA GLU A 39 -10.67 15.86 -2.52
C GLU A 39 -11.16 15.82 -3.97
N LEU A 40 -12.05 14.88 -4.31
CA LEU A 40 -12.56 14.77 -5.67
C LEU A 40 -13.40 15.99 -6.08
N LYS A 41 -13.98 16.69 -5.10
CA LYS A 41 -14.75 17.92 -5.30
C LYS A 41 -13.87 19.18 -5.23
N ALA A 42 -12.71 19.13 -4.59
CA ALA A 42 -11.80 20.26 -4.40
C ALA A 42 -10.90 20.60 -5.60
N ARG A 43 -11.09 19.96 -6.77
CA ARG A 43 -10.35 20.24 -8.02
C ARG A 43 -10.38 21.70 -8.50
N ASN A 44 -11.22 22.56 -7.90
CA ASN A 44 -11.36 23.98 -8.21
C ASN A 44 -11.05 24.93 -7.03
N SER A 45 -10.46 24.44 -5.93
CA SER A 45 -10.17 25.23 -4.72
C SER A 45 -8.66 25.41 -4.49
N PRO A 46 -8.17 26.53 -3.93
CA PRO A 46 -6.75 26.74 -3.66
C PRO A 46 -6.17 25.61 -2.81
N LYS A 47 -5.06 25.00 -3.28
CA LYS A 47 -4.33 23.89 -2.64
C LYS A 47 -4.21 24.08 -1.13
N SER A 48 -5.09 23.39 -0.40
CA SER A 48 -5.08 23.31 1.04
C SER A 48 -4.04 22.28 1.51
N ILE A 49 -3.53 22.47 2.72
CA ILE A 49 -2.55 21.63 3.44
C ILE A 49 -3.02 20.18 3.62
N THR A 50 -4.24 19.84 3.20
CA THR A 50 -4.90 18.51 3.30
C THR A 50 -4.42 17.47 2.27
N GLU A 51 -3.87 17.88 1.13
CA GLU A 51 -3.42 16.99 0.04
C GLU A 51 -2.39 15.91 0.43
N PRO A 52 -1.35 16.18 1.26
CA PRO A 52 -0.36 15.16 1.60
C PRO A 52 -0.93 14.08 2.52
N PHE A 53 -1.89 14.42 3.40
CA PHE A 53 -2.51 13.47 4.31
C PHE A 53 -3.43 12.51 3.56
N LEU A 54 -4.20 13.03 2.61
CA LEU A 54 -5.19 12.27 1.85
C LEU A 54 -4.54 11.34 0.82
N ALA A 55 -3.43 11.78 0.20
CA ALA A 55 -2.57 10.91 -0.59
C ALA A 55 -2.03 9.71 0.22
N GLN A 56 -1.69 9.91 1.49
CA GLN A 56 -1.23 8.83 2.38
C GLN A 56 -2.35 7.85 2.73
N VAL A 57 -3.55 8.35 3.06
CA VAL A 57 -4.71 7.50 3.35
C VAL A 57 -5.07 6.64 2.14
N ARG A 58 -5.11 7.23 0.94
CA ARG A 58 -5.38 6.50 -0.29
C ARG A 58 -4.28 5.50 -0.62
N PHE A 59 -3.02 5.90 -0.48
CA PHE A 59 -1.88 5.00 -0.67
C PHE A 59 -1.97 3.79 0.25
N ALA A 60 -2.25 4.00 1.54
CA ALA A 60 -2.42 2.94 2.50
C ALA A 60 -3.62 2.04 2.13
N GLN A 61 -4.75 2.63 1.73
CA GLN A 61 -5.92 1.86 1.32
C GLN A 61 -5.67 1.00 0.07
N ASP A 62 -5.02 1.54 -0.95
CA ASP A 62 -4.75 0.85 -2.21
C ASP A 62 -3.79 -0.35 -2.02
N HIS A 63 -2.86 -0.26 -1.06
CA HIS A 63 -1.85 -1.30 -0.83
C HIS A 63 -2.17 -2.24 0.33
N LEU A 64 -2.82 -1.76 1.39
CA LEU A 64 -3.10 -2.53 2.60
C LEU A 64 -4.56 -2.94 2.73
N GLY A 65 -5.50 -2.22 2.12
CA GLY A 65 -6.94 -2.44 2.33
C GLY A 65 -7.43 -3.84 1.95
N TYR A 66 -6.93 -4.40 0.85
CA TYR A 66 -7.23 -5.79 0.50
C TYR A 66 -6.49 -6.78 1.40
N ILE A 67 -5.20 -6.54 1.66
CA ILE A 67 -4.31 -7.48 2.36
C ILE A 67 -4.67 -7.61 3.83
N CYS A 68 -4.90 -6.48 4.50
CA CYS A 68 -5.15 -6.39 5.92
C CYS A 68 -6.63 -6.57 6.28
N SER A 69 -7.50 -6.91 5.32
CA SER A 69 -8.90 -7.17 5.64
C SER A 69 -9.03 -8.45 6.47
N PRO A 70 -10.00 -8.53 7.40
CA PRO A 70 -10.21 -9.74 8.20
C PRO A 70 -10.43 -11.01 7.35
N GLN A 71 -10.99 -10.85 6.14
CA GLN A 71 -11.26 -11.96 5.23
C GLN A 71 -10.02 -12.44 4.47
N ASN A 72 -9.02 -11.58 4.29
CA ASN A 72 -7.89 -11.85 3.40
C ASN A 72 -6.56 -12.01 4.14
N ILE A 73 -6.40 -11.44 5.34
CA ILE A 73 -5.11 -11.39 6.04
C ILE A 73 -4.49 -12.78 6.23
N GLN A 74 -5.28 -13.78 6.65
CA GLN A 74 -4.78 -15.14 6.81
C GLN A 74 -4.33 -15.75 5.46
N ARG A 75 -5.11 -15.54 4.40
CA ARG A 75 -4.81 -16.04 3.06
C ARG A 75 -3.53 -15.40 2.51
N PHE A 76 -3.40 -14.09 2.72
CA PHE A 76 -2.21 -13.36 2.33
C PHE A 76 -0.98 -13.82 3.10
N MET A 77 -1.07 -14.02 4.41
CA MET A 77 0.06 -14.48 5.23
C MET A 77 0.53 -15.89 4.85
N ASN A 78 -0.40 -16.79 4.50
CA ASN A 78 -0.04 -18.11 3.96
C ASN A 78 0.67 -18.00 2.60
N HIS A 79 0.23 -17.07 1.74
CA HIS A 79 0.87 -16.82 0.46
C HIS A 79 2.27 -16.21 0.63
N TYR A 80 2.42 -15.27 1.56
CA TYR A 80 3.70 -14.68 1.95
C TYR A 80 4.70 -15.75 2.37
N ASP A 81 4.33 -16.65 3.29
CA ASP A 81 5.23 -17.71 3.78
C ASP A 81 5.72 -18.58 2.64
N CYS A 82 4.83 -18.96 1.72
CA CYS A 82 5.17 -19.76 0.55
C CYS A 82 6.21 -19.06 -0.34
N ILE A 83 6.02 -17.76 -0.63
CA ILE A 83 6.95 -16.99 -1.47
C ILE A 83 8.32 -16.84 -0.78
N MET A 84 8.34 -16.51 0.51
CA MET A 84 9.58 -16.35 1.27
C MET A 84 10.33 -17.67 1.43
N GLU A 85 9.63 -18.79 1.58
CA GLU A 85 10.23 -20.13 1.60
C GLU A 85 10.89 -20.46 0.25
N GLN A 86 10.23 -20.17 -0.88
CA GLN A 86 10.85 -20.38 -2.20
C GLN A 86 12.10 -19.51 -2.40
N GLU A 87 12.08 -18.26 -1.93
CA GLU A 87 13.27 -17.41 -1.94
C GLU A 87 14.40 -17.98 -1.09
N ALA A 88 14.10 -18.41 0.15
CA ALA A 88 15.08 -18.99 1.06
C ALA A 88 15.70 -20.29 0.52
N MET A 89 14.93 -21.08 -0.23
CA MET A 89 15.41 -22.29 -0.91
C MET A 89 16.20 -21.98 -2.19
N GLY A 90 16.31 -20.72 -2.61
CA GLY A 90 16.97 -20.32 -3.86
C GLY A 90 16.25 -20.83 -5.11
N ARG A 91 14.95 -21.14 -5.01
CA ARG A 91 14.16 -21.69 -6.12
C ARG A 91 13.65 -20.56 -7.00
N GLY A 92 14.36 -20.31 -8.10
CA GLY A 92 13.99 -19.30 -9.09
C GLY A 92 14.44 -17.89 -8.72
N ASN A 93 14.02 -16.91 -9.51
CA ASN A 93 14.36 -15.49 -9.31
C ASN A 93 13.18 -14.74 -8.68
N CYS A 94 12.75 -15.15 -7.47
CA CYS A 94 11.69 -14.47 -6.71
C CYS A 94 12.12 -13.09 -6.20
N ARG A 95 13.43 -12.92 -5.95
CA ARG A 95 14.02 -11.70 -5.41
C ARG A 95 13.69 -10.45 -6.22
N ARG A 96 13.59 -10.54 -7.56
CA ARG A 96 13.19 -9.41 -8.43
C ARG A 96 11.75 -8.94 -8.19
N HIS A 97 10.86 -9.86 -7.81
CA HIS A 97 9.46 -9.57 -7.50
C HIS A 97 9.30 -9.08 -6.06
N ILE A 98 10.13 -9.58 -5.15
CA ILE A 98 10.15 -9.21 -3.74
C ILE A 98 10.70 -7.80 -3.54
N MET A 99 11.83 -7.49 -4.19
CA MET A 99 12.46 -6.18 -4.07
C MET A 99 11.77 -5.09 -4.91
N GLY A 100 10.92 -5.50 -5.86
CA GLY A 100 10.48 -4.65 -6.98
C GLY A 100 11.60 -4.43 -7.99
N GLU A 101 11.27 -4.29 -9.28
CA GLU A 101 12.22 -3.83 -10.27
C GLU A 101 12.35 -2.30 -10.16
N ALA A 102 13.36 -1.80 -9.45
CA ALA A 102 13.85 -0.46 -9.71
C ALA A 102 14.65 -0.52 -11.02
N VAL A 103 13.96 -0.37 -12.16
CA VAL A 103 14.63 -0.25 -13.46
C VAL A 103 15.10 1.20 -13.57
N PRO A 104 16.42 1.46 -13.58
CA PRO A 104 16.92 2.81 -13.81
C PRO A 104 16.35 3.34 -15.14
N GLY A 105 15.58 4.42 -15.10
CA GLY A 105 14.94 5.03 -16.27
C GLY A 105 13.44 4.73 -16.48
N LYS A 106 12.76 3.98 -15.60
CA LYS A 106 11.27 3.84 -15.66
C LYS A 106 10.51 4.60 -14.58
N ASP A 107 11.19 5.15 -13.59
CA ASP A 107 10.57 5.93 -12.49
C ASP A 107 10.44 7.44 -12.81
N GLU A 108 10.84 7.90 -14.01
CA GLU A 108 10.84 9.33 -14.37
C GLU A 108 9.93 9.75 -15.54
N VAL A 109 9.00 8.90 -16.04
CA VAL A 109 8.14 9.34 -17.15
C VAL A 109 6.67 9.02 -16.92
N SER A 110 5.99 9.92 -16.20
CA SER A 110 4.62 10.31 -16.56
C SER A 110 4.33 11.74 -16.12
N HIS A 111 5.16 12.68 -16.57
CA HIS A 111 4.80 14.09 -16.71
C HIS A 111 5.47 14.66 -17.95
N HIS A 112 4.94 14.38 -19.14
CA HIS A 112 4.94 15.26 -20.32
C HIS A 112 3.57 14.99 -20.98
N ALA A 113 2.59 15.90 -20.88
CA ALA A 113 2.44 17.10 -21.69
C ALA A 113 2.53 16.76 -23.19
N ASP A 114 1.36 16.50 -23.78
CA ASP A 114 0.90 17.00 -25.09
C ASP A 114 -0.64 17.00 -25.10
#